data_AF-A0A8T9C1K8-F1
#
_entry.id   AF-A0A8T9C1K8-F1
#
_cell.length_a   1.000
_cell.length_b   1.000
_cell.length_c   1.000
_cell.angle_alpha   90.00
_cell.angle_beta   90.00
_cell.angle_gamma   90.00
#
_symmetry.space_group_name_H-M   'P 1'
#
loop_
_entity.id
_entity.type
_entity.pdbx_description
1 polymer ?
#
loop_
_entity_poly.entity_id
_entity_poly.type
_entity_poly.pdbx_seq_one_letter_code
_entity_poly.pdbx_strand_id
1 'polypeptide(L)'
;MACTKETVKPSGLNIWSSEAVDGPAPAVDIIAVQGLGANPYYTWVKKVPVEKSKKRSWAQISKDESPQEEHNKRDDDNPREVMWPRDVLVPLFTNARIATYSYESDWRDRHIKTSLRECAEQFLNILKQHRQHANEHQRPIILIGHSLGSLVIQQALVIAVHQQEFQDLRLSVAGIIFLGAPFQGSEVANFGEWLARLSLLDSSLLQVLKKGNRELYELSTDFCGSYNDWDLVCFYEKKDASFGGLLHAKVRKMLPLSFLALINSVHIVNAQSASIPGKRRIFLNADHSGLNKFSGEHDENFALVLPEIRRIVIHGPSIVAERFRAKDNIPTRLGNVHWMVPRSTNTLFTGRDKLLLRIQKAIYCDPTSPPDKQKRFVITGMGGQGKSEICLKVASQMQKEFWGVFWVNVDKEATAESEFIAIAKRLGYSAERVPEALEVLASSKQTWLLILDNADNPNFDYQVYFPSGTNGAVMMTSRVAECKRYSPDANEALEGLQEEDSKELLRKAAGIPQETWLSYS
;
A
#
# COMPACT_ATOMS: atom_id res chain seq x y z
N MET A 1 18.20 22.55 21.85
CA MET A 1 19.41 21.77 22.21
C MET A 1 20.33 21.71 21.01
N ALA A 2 21.64 21.83 21.19
CA ALA A 2 22.59 21.58 20.10
C ALA A 2 22.44 20.13 19.65
N CYS A 3 22.14 19.90 18.37
CA CYS A 3 22.02 18.55 17.82
C CYS A 3 23.43 18.02 17.63
N THR A 4 23.85 17.16 18.55
CA THR A 4 25.07 16.37 18.43
C THR A 4 24.70 14.93 18.14
N LYS A 5 25.66 14.14 17.65
CA LYS A 5 25.48 12.70 17.37
C LYS A 5 24.85 11.94 18.56
N GLU A 6 25.14 12.37 19.78
CA GLU A 6 24.71 11.78 21.04
C GLU A 6 23.23 12.06 21.36
N THR A 7 22.63 13.07 20.72
CA THR A 7 21.23 13.47 20.97
C THR A 7 20.21 12.76 20.07
N VAL A 8 20.67 12.09 19.00
CA VAL A 8 19.79 11.36 18.09
C VAL A 8 19.46 9.98 18.67
N LYS A 9 18.18 9.71 18.88
CA LYS A 9 17.71 8.40 19.34
C LYS A 9 18.06 7.33 18.29
N PRO A 10 18.60 6.17 18.72
CA PRO A 10 18.96 5.09 17.81
C PRO A 10 17.73 4.41 17.18
N SER A 11 16.58 4.46 17.87
CA SER A 11 15.31 3.90 17.44
C SER A 11 14.17 4.85 17.77
N GLY A 12 13.16 4.87 16.89
CA GLY A 12 11.96 5.69 16.97
C GLY A 12 12.05 7.04 16.28
N LEU A 13 11.10 7.92 16.61
CA LEU A 13 10.95 9.22 15.98
C LEU A 13 11.80 10.29 16.69
N ASN A 14 12.63 10.99 15.92
CA ASN A 14 13.39 12.16 16.35
C ASN A 14 12.75 13.40 15.73
N ILE A 15 12.09 14.23 16.55
CA ILE A 15 11.41 15.45 16.10
C ILE A 15 12.35 16.65 16.25
N TRP A 16 12.50 17.43 15.18
CA TRP A 16 13.47 18.53 15.08
C TRP A 16 12.84 19.92 15.12
N SER A 17 11.59 20.03 14.68
CA SER A 17 10.78 21.24 14.78
C SER A 17 10.33 21.48 16.22
N SER A 18 10.31 22.72 16.68
CA SER A 18 9.72 23.08 17.98
C SER A 18 8.20 23.02 17.92
N GLU A 19 7.59 22.21 18.78
CA GLU A 19 6.16 22.35 19.08
C GLU A 19 6.04 23.53 20.06
N ALA A 20 5.63 24.69 19.56
CA ALA A 20 5.43 25.85 20.43
C ALA A 20 4.26 25.57 21.38
N VAL A 21 4.51 25.66 22.69
CA VAL A 21 3.52 25.42 23.75
C VAL A 21 2.26 26.29 23.57
N ASP A 22 2.41 27.46 22.96
CA ASP A 22 1.34 28.43 22.66
C ASP A 22 1.23 28.78 21.15
N GLY A 23 1.89 28.03 20.26
CA GLY A 23 1.88 28.30 18.82
C GLY A 23 0.84 27.48 18.04
N PRO A 24 0.58 27.84 16.77
CA PRO A 24 -0.33 27.06 15.93
C PRO A 24 0.19 25.64 15.75
N ALA A 25 -0.71 24.65 15.84
CA ALA A 25 -0.37 23.26 15.59
C ALA A 25 0.27 23.09 14.20
N PRO A 26 1.25 22.19 14.04
CA PRO A 26 1.86 21.93 12.74
C PRO A 26 0.80 21.58 11.70
N ALA A 27 0.94 22.12 10.49
CA ALA A 27 0.01 21.91 9.38
C ALA A 27 0.32 20.64 8.55
N VAL A 28 1.55 20.13 8.64
CA VAL A 28 2.03 18.95 7.89
C VAL A 28 3.16 18.26 8.66
N ASP A 29 3.26 16.93 8.53
CA ASP A 29 4.40 16.14 8.99
C ASP A 29 5.34 15.87 7.81
N ILE A 30 6.64 16.12 7.97
CA ILE A 30 7.68 15.70 7.03
C ILE A 30 8.59 14.72 7.76
N ILE A 31 8.54 13.46 7.37
CA ILE A 31 9.19 12.36 8.08
C ILE A 31 10.18 11.66 7.15
N ALA A 32 11.46 11.76 7.48
CA ALA A 32 12.53 11.10 6.73
C ALA A 32 12.91 9.76 7.38
N VAL A 33 12.82 8.67 6.63
CA VAL A 33 13.01 7.29 7.08
C VAL A 33 14.39 6.81 6.63
N GLN A 34 15.24 6.46 7.60
CA GLN A 34 16.64 6.10 7.32
C GLN A 34 16.77 4.76 6.57
N GLY A 35 17.90 4.59 5.88
CA GLY A 35 18.30 3.32 5.28
C GLY A 35 18.95 2.35 6.28
N LEU A 36 19.24 1.14 5.81
CA LEU A 36 19.81 0.05 6.61
C LEU A 36 21.29 0.28 6.96
N GLY A 37 21.70 -0.15 8.17
CA GLY A 37 23.10 -0.11 8.61
C GLY A 37 23.67 1.31 8.72
N ALA A 38 22.82 2.32 8.58
CA ALA A 38 23.20 3.71 8.56
C ALA A 38 23.09 4.29 9.96
N ASN A 39 24.10 5.08 10.36
CA ASN A 39 24.03 5.78 11.63
C ASN A 39 22.89 6.82 11.58
N PRO A 40 21.98 6.86 12.57
CA PRO A 40 20.83 7.76 12.61
C PRO A 40 21.15 9.23 12.32
N TYR A 41 22.29 9.71 12.83
CA TYR A 41 22.75 11.06 12.60
C TYR A 41 23.41 11.20 11.22
N TYR A 42 24.44 10.39 10.91
CA TYR A 42 25.21 10.55 9.67
C TYR A 42 24.47 10.20 8.38
N THR A 43 23.32 9.53 8.48
CA THR A 43 22.41 9.32 7.35
C THR A 43 22.08 10.65 6.68
N TRP A 44 21.81 11.69 7.46
CA TRP A 44 21.27 12.95 6.97
C TRP A 44 22.30 14.10 6.95
N VAL A 45 23.58 13.80 7.21
CA VAL A 45 24.61 14.82 7.42
C VAL A 45 25.55 14.91 6.22
N LYS A 46 25.70 16.12 5.67
CA LYS A 46 26.79 16.46 4.74
C LYS A 46 27.90 17.20 5.48
N LYS A 47 29.14 16.77 5.27
CA LYS A 47 30.34 17.49 5.74
C LYS A 47 30.74 18.52 4.67
N VAL A 48 30.72 19.78 5.04
CA VAL A 48 31.08 20.92 4.19
C VAL A 48 32.47 21.41 4.61
N PRO A 49 33.46 21.41 3.70
CA PRO A 49 34.77 21.97 4.00
C PRO A 49 34.64 23.44 4.42
N VAL A 50 35.37 23.86 5.45
CA VAL A 50 35.47 25.28 5.80
C VAL A 50 36.30 25.98 4.71
N GLU A 51 35.72 26.97 4.03
CA GLU A 51 36.47 27.77 3.06
C GLU A 51 37.57 28.55 3.79
N LYS A 52 38.83 28.20 3.54
CA LYS A 52 39.98 28.98 4.04
C LYS A 52 39.97 30.33 3.34
N SER A 53 39.57 31.39 4.06
CA SER A 53 39.68 32.75 3.55
C SER A 53 41.15 33.02 3.17
N LYS A 54 41.43 33.20 1.88
CA LYS A 54 42.76 33.63 1.40
C LYS A 54 42.92 35.12 1.70
N LYS A 55 43.10 35.50 2.98
CA LYS A 55 43.75 36.76 3.35
C LYS A 55 45.21 36.46 3.71
N ARG A 56 46.06 36.32 2.69
CA ARG A 56 47.51 36.44 2.87
C ARG A 56 47.84 37.93 2.94
N SER A 57 47.89 38.49 4.15
CA SER A 57 48.59 39.75 4.40
C SER A 57 50.09 39.46 4.47
N TRP A 58 50.84 39.98 3.50
CA TRP A 58 52.31 39.89 3.44
C TRP A 58 52.99 40.98 4.30
N ALA A 59 52.60 41.09 5.56
CA ALA A 59 53.24 42.05 6.46
C ALA A 59 53.46 41.41 7.84
N GLN A 60 54.60 40.72 7.98
CA GLN A 60 55.64 41.02 8.98
C GLN A 60 56.62 39.84 9.07
N ILE A 61 57.76 40.04 8.42
CA ILE A 61 59.01 39.33 8.70
C ILE A 61 59.77 40.18 9.72
N SER A 62 59.91 39.69 10.94
CA SER A 62 61.02 39.98 11.88
C SER A 62 60.84 39.07 13.11
N LYS A 63 61.62 37.98 13.22
CA LYS A 63 62.88 37.84 13.98
C LYS A 63 62.68 37.53 15.47
N ASP A 64 63.27 36.38 15.86
CA ASP A 64 63.76 35.91 17.17
C ASP A 64 62.87 35.99 18.41
N GLU A 65 62.46 34.82 18.94
CA GLU A 65 62.86 34.32 20.28
C GLU A 65 62.30 32.89 20.56
N SER A 66 63.00 32.17 21.43
CA SER A 66 62.87 30.75 21.84
C SER A 66 61.59 30.40 22.66
N PRO A 67 61.27 29.10 22.87
CA PRO A 67 59.89 28.63 23.05
C PRO A 67 59.48 28.42 24.52
N GLN A 68 58.46 29.16 24.97
CA GLN A 68 57.57 28.76 26.07
C GLN A 68 56.20 29.38 25.82
N GLU A 69 55.18 28.55 25.54
CA GLU A 69 53.78 28.74 25.96
C GLU A 69 52.89 27.60 25.41
N GLU A 70 52.34 26.82 26.33
CA GLU A 70 51.11 26.07 26.14
C GLU A 70 49.94 27.06 25.97
N HIS A 71 49.21 26.99 24.86
CA HIS A 71 47.73 26.96 24.83
C HIS A 71 47.17 27.02 23.40
N ASN A 72 46.16 26.17 23.16
CA ASN A 72 45.10 26.30 22.14
C ASN A 72 45.50 26.33 20.66
N LYS A 73 45.87 25.16 20.12
CA LYS A 73 45.66 24.88 18.69
C LYS A 73 44.18 24.59 18.40
N ARG A 74 43.43 25.69 18.22
CA ARG A 74 42.30 25.91 17.31
C ARG A 74 41.56 24.67 16.79
N ASP A 75 40.34 24.47 17.30
CA ASP A 75 39.24 23.63 16.77
C ASP A 75 38.68 24.10 15.40
N ASP A 76 39.39 25.00 14.69
CA ASP A 76 38.84 25.80 13.60
C ASP A 76 39.01 25.18 12.19
N ASP A 77 39.50 23.93 12.11
CA ASP A 77 39.75 23.20 10.85
C ASP A 77 38.80 21.98 10.66
N ASN A 78 37.81 21.78 11.53
CA ASN A 78 36.86 20.66 11.40
C ASN A 78 35.75 21.03 10.37
N PRO A 79 35.45 20.19 9.36
CA PRO A 79 34.38 20.47 8.40
C PRO A 79 33.03 20.68 9.08
N ARG A 80 32.29 21.70 8.63
CA ARG A 80 30.95 22.01 9.13
C ARG A 80 29.99 20.88 8.75
N GLU A 81 29.26 20.36 9.72
CA GLU A 81 28.23 19.35 9.50
C GLU A 81 26.87 20.02 9.28
N VAL A 82 26.13 19.57 8.26
CA VAL A 82 24.78 20.04 7.95
C VAL A 82 23.83 18.85 7.97
N MET A 83 22.97 18.80 8.99
CA MET A 83 21.89 17.82 9.12
C MET A 83 20.64 18.42 8.48
N TRP A 84 20.46 18.22 7.19
CA TRP A 84 19.52 19.01 6.39
C TRP A 84 18.04 18.94 6.85
N PRO A 85 17.51 17.82 7.42
CA PRO A 85 16.16 17.85 7.99
C PRO A 85 16.03 18.88 9.12
N ARG A 86 17.07 19.12 9.91
CA ARG A 86 17.05 20.13 10.99
C ARG A 86 17.53 21.50 10.50
N ASP A 87 18.69 21.55 9.85
CA ASP A 87 19.37 22.80 9.49
C ASP A 87 18.75 23.52 8.29
N VAL A 88 18.01 22.79 7.44
CA VAL A 88 17.45 23.32 6.19
C VAL A 88 15.93 23.24 6.19
N LEU A 89 15.33 22.08 6.47
CA LEU A 89 13.86 21.98 6.43
C LEU A 89 13.18 22.79 7.54
N VAL A 90 13.70 22.81 8.78
CA VAL A 90 13.02 23.52 9.89
C VAL A 90 12.88 25.02 9.62
N PRO A 91 13.94 25.74 9.18
CA PRO A 91 13.79 27.14 8.78
C PRO A 91 12.89 27.35 7.56
N LEU A 92 12.86 26.41 6.60
CA LEU A 92 12.08 26.54 5.37
C LEU A 92 10.58 26.24 5.56
N PHE A 93 10.24 25.40 6.52
CA PHE A 93 8.87 24.93 6.77
C PHE A 93 8.52 25.10 8.26
N THR A 94 8.44 26.35 8.72
CA THR A 94 8.22 26.70 10.13
C THR A 94 6.91 26.18 10.71
N ASN A 95 5.92 25.90 9.85
CA ASN A 95 4.61 25.34 10.24
C ASN A 95 4.54 23.81 10.02
N ALA A 96 5.66 23.13 9.78
CA ALA A 96 5.72 21.69 9.61
C ALA A 96 6.36 21.02 10.83
N ARG A 97 5.85 19.83 11.19
CA ARG A 97 6.56 18.93 12.09
C ARG A 97 7.59 18.17 11.27
N ILE A 98 8.87 18.38 11.55
CA ILE A 98 9.95 17.73 10.82
C ILE A 98 10.61 16.70 11.72
N ALA A 99 10.68 15.47 11.24
CA ALA A 99 11.22 14.36 12.01
C ALA A 99 12.06 13.41 11.15
N THR A 100 12.96 12.69 11.80
CA THR A 100 13.63 11.52 11.22
C THR A 100 13.21 10.27 11.99
N TYR A 101 12.84 9.21 11.28
CA TYR A 101 12.59 7.91 11.87
C TYR A 101 13.84 7.03 11.74
N SER A 102 14.25 6.51 12.89
CA SER A 102 15.36 5.59 13.03
C SER A 102 14.89 4.28 13.62
N TYR A 103 15.60 3.20 13.30
CA TYR A 103 15.34 1.87 13.82
C TYR A 103 16.66 1.13 13.90
N GLU A 104 16.76 0.20 14.85
CA GLU A 104 17.92 -0.65 14.98
C GLU A 104 18.07 -1.45 13.69
N SER A 105 19.12 -1.09 12.95
CA SER A 105 19.44 -1.63 11.64
C SER A 105 20.88 -2.16 11.63
N ASP A 106 21.48 -2.35 12.81
CA ASP A 106 22.78 -2.97 12.96
C ASP A 106 22.62 -4.50 12.97
N TRP A 107 22.33 -5.05 11.80
CA TRP A 107 22.19 -6.51 11.58
C TRP A 107 23.51 -7.28 11.67
N ARG A 108 24.57 -6.62 12.13
CA ARG A 108 25.88 -7.21 12.45
C ARG A 108 25.83 -8.09 13.70
N ASP A 109 24.77 -7.94 14.51
CA ASP A 109 24.47 -8.89 15.57
C ASP A 109 23.65 -10.05 15.00
N ARG A 110 24.25 -11.25 14.97
CA ARG A 110 23.62 -12.49 14.48
C ARG A 110 22.38 -12.90 15.28
N HIS A 111 22.11 -12.25 16.40
CA HIS A 111 20.94 -12.48 17.25
C HIS A 111 19.72 -11.61 16.88
N ILE A 112 19.87 -10.58 16.04
CA ILE A 112 18.76 -9.71 15.62
C ILE A 112 18.14 -10.23 14.31
N LYS A 113 16.85 -10.62 14.37
CA LYS A 113 16.08 -11.21 13.25
C LYS A 113 14.89 -10.35 12.81
N THR A 114 14.97 -9.03 12.94
CA THR A 114 13.78 -8.19 12.72
C THR A 114 13.37 -8.11 11.26
N SER A 115 12.22 -8.64 10.86
CA SER A 115 11.80 -8.64 9.45
C SER A 115 11.49 -7.22 8.91
N LEU A 116 11.44 -7.06 7.57
CA LEU A 116 10.98 -5.80 6.95
C LEU A 116 9.55 -5.44 7.39
N ARG A 117 8.71 -6.47 7.55
CA ARG A 117 7.34 -6.33 8.04
C ARG A 117 7.31 -5.80 9.48
N GLU A 118 8.11 -6.36 10.39
CA GLU A 118 8.20 -5.88 11.77
C GLU A 118 8.70 -4.43 11.85
N CYS A 119 9.70 -4.07 11.02
CA CYS A 119 10.16 -2.68 10.90
C CYS A 119 9.02 -1.73 10.49
N ALA A 120 8.19 -2.16 9.54
CA ALA A 120 7.07 -1.39 9.03
C ALA A 120 5.89 -1.29 10.02
N GLU A 121 5.55 -2.38 10.71
CA GLU A 121 4.55 -2.40 11.79
C GLU A 121 4.98 -1.48 12.93
N GLN A 122 6.25 -1.55 13.34
CA GLN A 122 6.77 -0.66 14.37
C GLN A 122 6.75 0.81 13.94
N PHE A 123 7.07 1.10 12.67
CA PHE A 123 6.97 2.44 12.11
C PHE A 123 5.54 2.98 12.18
N LEU A 124 4.55 2.20 11.76
CA LEU A 124 3.12 2.59 11.84
C LEU A 124 2.68 2.82 13.29
N ASN A 125 3.04 1.93 14.20
CA ASN A 125 2.70 2.04 15.62
C ASN A 125 3.26 3.32 16.25
N ILE A 126 4.52 3.67 15.93
CA ILE A 126 5.14 4.90 16.43
C ILE A 126 4.46 6.13 15.83
N LEU A 127 4.16 6.15 14.53
CA LEU A 127 3.42 7.26 13.93
C LEU A 127 2.04 7.44 14.55
N LYS A 128 1.33 6.33 14.82
CA LYS A 128 0.04 6.33 15.50
C LYS A 128 0.16 6.94 16.89
N GLN A 129 1.13 6.50 17.70
CA GLN A 129 1.37 7.04 19.05
C GLN A 129 1.70 8.53 19.06
N HIS A 130 2.32 9.06 18.00
CA HIS A 130 2.63 10.48 17.84
C HIS A 130 1.51 11.30 17.17
N ARG A 131 0.33 10.71 16.95
CA ARG A 131 -0.84 11.34 16.32
C ARG A 131 -2.08 10.88 17.08
N GLN A 132 -2.31 11.44 18.26
CA GLN A 132 -3.40 11.02 19.16
C GLN A 132 -4.56 12.02 19.18
N HIS A 133 -4.31 13.25 18.74
CA HIS A 133 -5.34 14.29 18.72
C HIS A 133 -6.08 14.32 17.37
N ALA A 134 -7.35 14.75 17.37
CA ALA A 134 -8.21 14.72 16.19
C ALA A 134 -7.65 15.54 15.00
N ASN A 135 -7.03 16.69 15.29
CA ASN A 135 -6.35 17.52 14.30
C ASN A 135 -5.07 16.85 13.75
N GLU A 136 -4.45 15.96 14.53
CA GLU A 136 -3.29 15.19 14.10
C GLU A 136 -3.70 14.01 13.25
N HIS A 137 -4.86 13.38 13.46
CA HIS A 137 -5.28 12.21 12.68
C HIS A 137 -5.37 12.50 11.19
N GLN A 138 -5.83 13.68 10.80
CA GLN A 138 -5.99 14.10 9.41
C GLN A 138 -4.84 14.99 8.89
N ARG A 139 -3.82 15.25 9.72
CA ARG A 139 -2.69 16.12 9.32
C ARG A 139 -1.90 15.47 8.18
N PRO A 140 -1.69 16.14 7.04
CA PRO A 140 -0.90 15.59 5.94
C PRO A 140 0.47 15.08 6.36
N ILE A 141 0.91 13.96 5.77
CA ILE A 141 2.22 13.34 5.99
C ILE A 141 2.98 13.26 4.66
N ILE A 142 4.22 13.75 4.66
CA ILE A 142 5.18 13.56 3.59
C ILE A 142 6.23 12.57 4.08
N LEU A 143 6.36 11.45 3.37
CA LEU A 143 7.32 10.41 3.71
C LEU A 143 8.53 10.49 2.77
N ILE A 144 9.73 10.62 3.34
CA ILE A 144 10.98 10.65 2.57
C ILE A 144 11.79 9.40 2.92
N GLY A 145 11.76 8.39 2.05
CA GLY A 145 12.54 7.17 2.23
C GLY A 145 13.91 7.28 1.58
N HIS A 146 14.98 6.92 2.29
CA HIS A 146 16.28 6.64 1.66
C HIS A 146 16.54 5.14 1.65
N SER A 147 16.90 4.59 0.49
CA SER A 147 17.30 3.19 0.37
C SER A 147 16.28 2.21 1.00
N LEU A 148 16.68 1.34 1.95
CA LEU A 148 15.77 0.41 2.64
C LEU A 148 14.61 1.11 3.37
N GLY A 149 14.79 2.35 3.84
CA GLY A 149 13.70 3.13 4.44
C GLY A 149 12.51 3.31 3.50
N SER A 150 12.77 3.28 2.19
CA SER A 150 11.73 3.31 1.15
C SER A 150 10.94 2.01 1.08
N LEU A 151 11.57 0.87 1.35
CA LEU A 151 10.89 -0.43 1.46
C LEU A 151 10.07 -0.52 2.75
N VAL A 152 10.58 0.04 3.86
CA VAL A 152 9.81 0.16 5.11
C VAL A 152 8.53 0.97 4.89
N ILE A 153 8.62 2.10 4.18
CA ILE A 153 7.45 2.91 3.80
C ILE A 153 6.47 2.10 2.93
N GLN A 154 6.95 1.40 1.91
CA GLN A 154 6.10 0.58 1.05
C GLN A 154 5.37 -0.50 1.85
N GLN A 155 6.11 -1.28 2.64
CA GLN A 155 5.56 -2.35 3.47
C GLN A 155 4.55 -1.81 4.48
N ALA A 156 4.83 -0.65 5.10
CA ALA A 156 3.92 0.01 6.02
C ALA A 156 2.61 0.41 5.33
N LEU A 157 2.68 0.97 4.14
CA LEU A 157 1.48 1.38 3.41
C LEU A 157 0.66 0.19 2.90
N VAL A 158 1.31 -0.92 2.53
CA VAL A 158 0.62 -2.18 2.22
C VAL A 158 -0.09 -2.75 3.46
N ILE A 159 0.58 -2.80 4.62
CA ILE A 159 -0.05 -3.21 5.89
C ILE A 159 -1.27 -2.34 6.20
N ALA A 160 -1.15 -1.02 6.03
CA ALA A 160 -2.21 -0.06 6.31
C ALA A 160 -3.42 -0.13 5.34
N VAL A 161 -3.31 -0.86 4.22
CA VAL A 161 -4.47 -1.21 3.38
C VAL A 161 -5.34 -2.25 4.06
N HIS A 162 -4.71 -3.29 4.64
CA HIS A 162 -5.41 -4.43 5.20
C HIS A 162 -5.84 -4.20 6.66
N GLN A 163 -5.14 -3.33 7.39
CA GLN A 163 -5.40 -3.08 8.81
C GLN A 163 -6.11 -1.75 9.02
N GLN A 164 -7.37 -1.83 9.44
CA GLN A 164 -8.27 -0.69 9.63
C GLN A 164 -7.74 0.33 10.64
N GLU A 165 -6.98 -0.14 11.62
CA GLU A 165 -6.41 0.71 12.66
C GLU A 165 -5.35 1.71 12.16
N PHE A 166 -4.83 1.50 10.94
CA PHE A 166 -3.87 2.38 10.27
C PHE A 166 -4.49 3.11 9.07
N GLN A 167 -5.82 3.04 8.89
CA GLN A 167 -6.52 3.67 7.78
C GLN A 167 -6.29 5.19 7.74
N ASP A 168 -6.39 5.87 8.87
CA ASP A 168 -6.23 7.34 8.95
C ASP A 168 -4.81 7.78 8.65
N LEU A 169 -3.82 7.01 9.12
CA LEU A 169 -2.43 7.21 8.76
C LEU A 169 -2.23 7.08 7.24
N ARG A 170 -2.78 6.02 6.64
CA ARG A 170 -2.72 5.81 5.19
C ARG A 170 -3.36 6.98 4.43
N LEU A 171 -4.58 7.39 4.79
CA LEU A 171 -5.28 8.48 4.11
C LEU A 171 -4.53 9.83 4.26
N SER A 172 -3.81 10.00 5.36
CA SER A 172 -3.01 11.19 5.66
C SER A 172 -1.72 11.30 4.87
N VAL A 173 -1.22 10.24 4.21
CA VAL A 173 0.01 10.33 3.41
C VAL A 173 -0.25 11.14 2.14
N ALA A 174 0.12 12.42 2.18
CA ALA A 174 -0.08 13.36 1.08
C ALA A 174 0.87 13.11 -0.09
N GLY A 175 2.11 12.69 0.19
CA GLY A 175 3.07 12.38 -0.84
C GLY A 175 4.30 11.65 -0.31
N ILE A 176 5.02 11.03 -1.24
CA ILE A 176 6.16 10.18 -0.95
C ILE A 176 7.33 10.61 -1.84
N ILE A 177 8.52 10.69 -1.24
CA ILE A 177 9.76 10.96 -1.95
C ILE A 177 10.71 9.81 -1.64
N PHE A 178 11.20 9.17 -2.69
CA PHE A 178 12.15 8.08 -2.55
C PHE A 178 13.52 8.51 -3.06
N LEU A 179 14.55 8.32 -2.24
CA LEU A 179 15.95 8.63 -2.52
C LEU A 179 16.71 7.31 -2.65
N GLY A 180 16.93 6.85 -3.88
CA GLY A 180 17.68 5.62 -4.16
C GLY A 180 16.97 4.35 -3.69
N ALA A 181 15.69 4.21 -4.01
CA ALA A 181 14.88 3.08 -3.55
C ALA A 181 14.92 1.89 -4.54
N PRO A 182 15.04 0.64 -4.05
CA PRO A 182 15.14 -0.55 -4.89
C PRO A 182 13.74 -1.11 -5.22
N PHE A 183 13.13 -0.75 -6.36
CA PHE A 183 11.71 -1.11 -6.64
C PHE A 183 11.51 -2.34 -7.51
N GLN A 184 12.53 -2.79 -8.23
CA GLN A 184 12.42 -3.88 -9.19
C GLN A 184 13.52 -4.89 -8.90
N GLY A 185 13.14 -6.14 -8.63
CA GLY A 185 14.04 -7.25 -8.28
C GLY A 185 15.15 -7.61 -9.29
N SER A 186 15.39 -6.80 -10.34
CA SER A 186 16.58 -6.87 -11.19
C SER A 186 17.74 -6.10 -10.54
N GLU A 187 18.78 -6.68 -9.97
CA GLU A 187 19.08 -8.07 -9.64
C GLU A 187 19.25 -8.11 -8.12
N VAL A 188 18.44 -8.91 -7.44
CA VAL A 188 18.59 -9.19 -6.00
C VAL A 188 20.03 -9.61 -5.63
N ALA A 189 20.77 -10.21 -6.58
CA ALA A 189 22.20 -10.48 -6.45
C ALA A 189 23.03 -9.20 -6.28
N ASN A 190 22.75 -8.15 -7.06
CA ASN A 190 23.40 -6.84 -6.99
C ASN A 190 22.98 -6.04 -5.76
N PHE A 191 21.71 -6.13 -5.34
CA PHE A 191 21.24 -5.50 -4.10
C PHE A 191 21.86 -6.14 -2.86
N GLY A 192 21.95 -7.48 -2.86
CA GLY A 192 22.67 -8.19 -1.81
C GLY A 192 24.16 -7.86 -1.81
N GLU A 193 24.80 -7.85 -2.98
CA GLU A 193 26.20 -7.44 -3.13
C GLU A 193 26.44 -5.98 -2.71
N TRP A 194 25.50 -5.08 -2.99
CA TRP A 194 25.47 -3.69 -2.54
C TRP A 194 25.40 -3.58 -1.00
N LEU A 195 24.51 -4.34 -0.36
CA LEU A 195 24.39 -4.37 1.12
C LEU A 195 25.60 -4.98 1.80
N ALA A 196 26.13 -6.07 1.25
CA ALA A 196 27.34 -6.69 1.76
C ALA A 196 28.55 -5.74 1.69
N ARG A 197 28.62 -4.92 0.63
CA ARG A 197 29.70 -3.94 0.41
C ARG A 197 29.56 -2.69 1.29
N LEU A 198 28.35 -2.17 1.54
CA LEU A 198 28.13 -1.06 2.48
C LEU A 198 28.29 -1.47 3.95
N SER A 199 27.95 -2.72 4.30
CA SER A 199 27.94 -3.17 5.69
C SER A 199 29.32 -3.60 6.20
N LEU A 200 30.32 -3.74 5.32
CA LEU A 200 31.68 -4.27 5.54
C LEU A 200 31.76 -5.69 6.16
N LEU A 201 30.71 -6.20 6.80
CA LEU A 201 30.61 -7.51 7.45
C LEU A 201 29.12 -7.81 7.66
N ASP A 202 28.46 -8.66 6.84
CA ASP A 202 27.57 -9.77 7.31
C ASP A 202 26.83 -10.45 6.14
N SER A 203 26.63 -11.77 6.26
CA SER A 203 26.02 -12.66 5.25
C SER A 203 24.59 -13.11 5.58
N SER A 204 24.07 -12.78 6.76
CA SER A 204 22.71 -13.09 7.22
C SER A 204 21.63 -12.25 6.53
N LEU A 205 21.88 -10.94 6.39
CA LEU A 205 21.01 -10.00 5.67
C LEU A 205 20.97 -10.29 4.17
N LEU A 206 22.11 -10.77 3.65
CA LEU A 206 22.22 -11.34 2.33
C LEU A 206 21.30 -12.55 2.12
N GLN A 207 20.88 -13.30 3.15
CA GLN A 207 19.95 -14.43 2.99
C GLN A 207 18.48 -14.01 3.02
N VAL A 208 18.11 -13.00 3.81
CA VAL A 208 16.78 -12.37 3.76
C VAL A 208 16.51 -11.77 2.38
N LEU A 209 17.59 -11.35 1.72
CA LEU A 209 17.53 -10.72 0.41
C LEU A 209 17.90 -11.65 -0.74
N LYS A 210 18.87 -12.58 -0.65
CA LYS A 210 19.29 -13.42 -1.79
C LYS A 210 18.45 -14.68 -2.01
N LYS A 211 17.98 -14.76 -3.26
CA LYS A 211 17.62 -15.93 -4.08
C LYS A 211 16.29 -16.61 -3.71
N GLY A 212 15.22 -16.13 -4.35
CA GLY A 212 13.88 -16.75 -4.35
C GLY A 212 12.75 -15.83 -3.91
N ASN A 213 13.02 -14.58 -3.52
CA ASN A 213 12.02 -13.81 -2.80
C ASN A 213 11.00 -13.11 -3.71
N ARG A 214 9.91 -13.83 -4.00
CA ARG A 214 8.65 -13.31 -4.56
C ARG A 214 8.16 -12.04 -3.83
N GLU A 215 8.46 -11.91 -2.52
CA GLU A 215 7.92 -10.87 -1.64
C GLU A 215 8.31 -9.43 -1.99
N LEU A 216 9.49 -9.12 -2.54
CA LEU A 216 9.85 -7.71 -2.84
C LEU A 216 9.20 -7.20 -4.13
N TYR A 217 9.13 -8.07 -5.13
CA TYR A 217 8.39 -7.77 -6.37
C TYR A 217 6.89 -7.72 -6.09
N GLU A 218 6.38 -8.65 -5.30
CA GLU A 218 5.00 -8.65 -4.79
C GLU A 218 4.75 -7.40 -3.95
N LEU A 219 5.64 -7.01 -3.04
CA LEU A 219 5.50 -5.80 -2.24
C LEU A 219 5.43 -4.54 -3.11
N SER A 220 6.32 -4.40 -4.10
CA SER A 220 6.30 -3.28 -5.03
C SER A 220 5.02 -3.28 -5.87
N THR A 221 4.56 -4.46 -6.30
CA THR A 221 3.31 -4.66 -7.04
C THR A 221 2.10 -4.31 -6.18
N ASP A 222 2.02 -4.81 -4.96
CA ASP A 222 0.97 -4.56 -3.97
C ASP A 222 0.96 -3.10 -3.54
N PHE A 223 2.12 -2.48 -3.40
CA PHE A 223 2.25 -1.05 -3.14
C PHE A 223 1.73 -0.22 -4.31
N CYS A 224 2.09 -0.57 -5.55
CA CYS A 224 1.60 0.10 -6.75
C CYS A 224 0.10 -0.16 -7.00
N GLY A 225 -0.38 -1.36 -6.67
CA GLY A 225 -1.77 -1.77 -6.75
C GLY A 225 -2.60 -1.32 -5.55
N SER A 226 -1.96 -0.79 -4.50
CA SER A 226 -2.65 -0.32 -3.31
C SER A 226 -3.61 0.82 -3.65
N TYR A 227 -4.75 0.83 -2.96
CA TYR A 227 -5.80 1.81 -3.16
C TYR A 227 -5.32 3.19 -2.70
N ASN A 228 -4.69 3.95 -3.62
CA ASN A 228 -4.52 5.39 -3.68
C ASN A 228 -3.52 5.71 -4.81
N ASP A 229 -3.83 6.64 -5.71
CA ASP A 229 -2.81 7.20 -6.58
C ASP A 229 -1.87 8.07 -5.73
N TRP A 230 -0.82 7.45 -5.20
CA TRP A 230 0.18 8.14 -4.37
C TRP A 230 0.91 9.18 -5.22
N ASP A 231 0.97 10.40 -4.70
CA ASP A 231 1.84 11.42 -5.25
C ASP A 231 3.29 11.08 -4.91
N LEU A 232 3.97 10.45 -5.87
CA LEU A 232 5.26 9.81 -5.68
C LEU A 232 6.31 10.35 -6.64
N VAL A 233 7.49 10.66 -6.09
CA VAL A 233 8.68 11.04 -6.87
C VAL A 233 9.87 10.17 -6.47
N CYS A 234 10.53 9.60 -7.47
CA CYS A 234 11.73 8.78 -7.27
C CYS A 234 13.00 9.52 -7.72
N PHE A 235 13.96 9.67 -6.82
CA PHE A 235 15.29 10.17 -7.11
C PHE A 235 16.30 9.04 -7.20
N TYR A 236 17.20 9.13 -8.18
CA TYR A 236 18.22 8.11 -8.41
C TYR A 236 19.60 8.73 -8.66
N GLU A 237 20.66 7.96 -8.42
CA GLU A 237 22.04 8.39 -8.60
C GLU A 237 22.45 8.50 -10.07
N LYS A 238 23.31 9.48 -10.35
CA LYS A 238 24.00 9.61 -11.64
C LYS A 238 25.46 9.21 -11.57
N LYS A 239 26.09 9.28 -10.40
CA LYS A 239 27.51 8.94 -10.22
C LYS A 239 27.66 7.49 -9.77
N ASP A 240 28.66 6.83 -10.31
CA ASP A 240 29.14 5.55 -9.77
C ASP A 240 29.59 5.74 -8.32
N ALA A 241 29.35 4.74 -7.49
CA ALA A 241 29.75 4.82 -6.09
C ALA A 241 31.27 4.77 -5.97
N SER A 242 31.87 5.83 -5.43
CA SER A 242 33.28 5.85 -5.09
C SER A 242 33.47 5.31 -3.68
N PHE A 243 33.55 3.97 -3.53
CA PHE A 243 33.82 3.30 -2.24
C PHE A 243 35.21 3.59 -1.66
N GLY A 244 36.10 4.26 -2.41
CA GLY A 244 37.49 4.51 -2.03
C GLY A 244 37.70 5.33 -0.76
N GLY A 245 36.68 6.01 -0.23
CA GLY A 245 36.76 6.84 0.98
C GLY A 245 36.37 6.17 2.30
N LEU A 246 35.72 4.99 2.26
CA LEU A 246 35.19 4.32 3.46
C LEU A 246 36.22 3.41 4.17
N LEU A 247 37.28 3.01 3.47
CA LEU A 247 38.31 2.12 4.00
C LEU A 247 39.46 2.93 4.60
N HIS A 248 39.76 2.66 5.87
CA HIS A 248 40.93 3.24 6.55
C HIS A 248 42.20 2.96 5.75
N ALA A 249 43.08 3.96 5.59
CA ALA A 249 44.23 3.90 4.66
C ALA A 249 45.15 2.68 4.85
N LYS A 250 45.22 2.14 6.08
CA LYS A 250 45.93 0.88 6.38
C LYS A 250 45.27 -0.36 5.77
N VAL A 251 43.94 -0.47 5.82
CA VAL A 251 43.18 -1.59 5.25
C VAL A 251 43.23 -1.55 3.72
N ARG A 252 43.18 -0.34 3.14
CA ARG A 252 43.28 -0.13 1.68
C ARG A 252 44.60 -0.62 1.09
N LYS A 253 45.70 -0.55 1.84
CA LYS A 253 47.02 -1.07 1.42
C LYS A 253 47.15 -2.59 1.53
N MET A 254 46.25 -3.25 2.26
CA MET A 254 46.28 -4.69 2.53
C MET A 254 45.44 -5.51 1.55
N LEU A 255 44.57 -4.85 0.77
CA LEU A 255 43.70 -5.52 -0.21
C LEU A 255 44.40 -5.68 -1.58
N PRO A 256 44.17 -6.78 -2.30
CA PRO A 256 44.72 -7.00 -3.64
C PRO A 256 44.26 -5.91 -4.62
N LEU A 257 45.11 -5.53 -5.58
CA LEU A 257 44.78 -4.53 -6.61
C LEU A 257 43.53 -4.90 -7.43
N SER A 258 43.31 -6.19 -7.70
CA SER A 258 42.10 -6.69 -8.38
C SER A 258 40.83 -6.46 -7.56
N PHE A 259 40.93 -6.54 -6.23
CA PHE A 259 39.83 -6.26 -5.31
C PHE A 259 39.56 -4.75 -5.18
N LEU A 260 40.62 -3.93 -5.22
CA LEU A 260 40.53 -2.47 -5.30
C LEU A 260 39.86 -1.99 -6.59
N ALA A 261 40.14 -2.63 -7.72
CA ALA A 261 39.45 -2.35 -8.99
C ALA A 261 37.96 -2.68 -8.93
N LEU A 262 37.59 -3.80 -8.29
CA LEU A 262 36.20 -4.27 -8.13
C LEU A 262 35.31 -3.34 -7.29
N ILE A 263 35.89 -2.58 -6.36
CA ILE A 263 35.18 -1.63 -5.49
C ILE A 263 35.17 -0.20 -6.05
N ASN A 264 36.05 0.14 -6.98
CA ASN A 264 36.19 1.50 -7.51
C ASN A 264 35.29 1.79 -8.73
N SER A 265 34.67 0.78 -9.34
CA SER A 265 33.88 0.96 -10.56
C SER A 265 32.68 0.01 -10.60
N VAL A 266 31.60 0.38 -9.92
CA VAL A 266 30.30 -0.30 -10.09
C VAL A 266 29.20 0.75 -10.22
N HIS A 267 28.38 0.56 -11.26
CA HIS A 267 27.17 1.32 -11.51
C HIS A 267 26.05 0.67 -10.68
N ILE A 268 25.64 1.31 -9.57
CA ILE A 268 25.00 0.60 -8.45
C ILE A 268 23.46 0.63 -8.49
N VAL A 269 22.86 1.64 -9.11
CA VAL A 269 21.43 1.63 -9.46
C VAL A 269 21.26 2.25 -10.86
N ASN A 270 20.91 1.45 -11.86
CA ASN A 270 20.46 1.96 -13.16
C ASN A 270 19.09 2.62 -12.97
N ALA A 271 18.80 3.71 -13.68
CA ALA A 271 17.50 4.38 -13.73
C ALA A 271 16.27 3.43 -13.85
N GLN A 272 16.46 2.21 -14.37
CA GLN A 272 15.44 1.17 -14.45
C GLN A 272 15.05 0.57 -13.08
N SER A 273 16.01 0.24 -12.20
CA SER A 273 15.74 -0.43 -10.91
C SER A 273 15.29 0.52 -9.80
N ALA A 274 15.53 1.82 -9.96
CA ALA A 274 15.10 2.88 -9.04
C ALA A 274 13.72 3.49 -9.39
N SER A 275 12.96 2.85 -10.27
CA SER A 275 11.74 3.44 -10.82
C SER A 275 10.49 2.57 -10.64
N ILE A 276 9.40 3.24 -10.26
CA ILE A 276 8.04 2.70 -10.36
C ILE A 276 7.48 3.14 -11.73
N PRO A 277 6.96 2.21 -12.55
CA PRO A 277 6.36 2.54 -13.85
C PRO A 277 5.29 3.64 -13.73
N GLY A 278 5.35 4.63 -14.62
CA GLY A 278 4.39 5.73 -14.67
C GLY A 278 4.58 6.84 -13.62
N LYS A 279 5.58 6.74 -12.73
CA LYS A 279 5.88 7.77 -11.72
C LYS A 279 7.05 8.66 -12.14
N ARG A 280 7.09 9.88 -11.59
CA ARG A 280 8.12 10.88 -11.94
C ARG A 280 9.48 10.45 -11.39
N ARG A 281 10.51 10.60 -12.22
CA ARG A 281 11.90 10.24 -11.90
C ARG A 281 12.86 11.39 -12.19
N ILE A 282 13.76 11.67 -11.26
CA ILE A 282 14.75 12.75 -11.36
C ILE A 282 16.11 12.22 -10.90
N PHE A 283 17.16 12.42 -11.68
CA PHE A 283 18.50 12.04 -11.23
C PHE A 283 19.10 13.12 -10.32
N LEU A 284 19.94 12.71 -9.37
CA LEU A 284 20.80 13.59 -8.59
C LEU A 284 22.26 13.33 -8.97
N ASN A 285 23.07 14.39 -8.99
CA ASN A 285 24.50 14.34 -9.29
C ASN A 285 25.33 13.85 -8.08
N ALA A 286 24.93 12.72 -7.51
CA ALA A 286 25.53 12.07 -6.35
C ALA A 286 25.64 10.56 -6.60
N ASP A 287 26.45 9.89 -5.76
CA ASP A 287 26.36 8.45 -5.57
C ASP A 287 25.22 8.11 -4.60
N HIS A 288 24.91 6.82 -4.46
CA HIS A 288 23.83 6.32 -3.58
C HIS A 288 23.88 6.87 -2.15
N SER A 289 25.10 6.99 -1.59
CA SER A 289 25.33 7.44 -0.22
C SER A 289 25.20 8.94 -0.04
N GLY A 290 25.22 9.69 -1.14
CA GLY A 290 25.03 11.13 -1.20
C GLY A 290 23.60 11.57 -1.55
N LEU A 291 22.70 10.64 -1.96
CA LEU A 291 21.32 10.97 -2.33
C LEU A 291 20.50 11.60 -1.21
N ASN A 292 20.88 11.37 0.04
CA ASN A 292 20.22 11.88 1.25
C ASN A 292 21.06 12.91 2.01
N LYS A 293 22.06 13.53 1.37
CA LYS A 293 23.00 14.47 2.01
C LYS A 293 23.14 15.77 1.22
N PHE A 294 22.69 16.87 1.83
CA PHE A 294 22.67 18.21 1.22
C PHE A 294 23.42 19.22 2.08
N SER A 295 24.13 20.15 1.44
CA SER A 295 25.00 21.12 2.14
C SER A 295 24.26 22.39 2.57
N GLY A 296 23.00 22.55 2.16
CA GLY A 296 22.18 23.73 2.44
C GLY A 296 21.09 23.92 1.39
N GLU A 297 20.38 25.04 1.48
CA GLU A 297 19.31 25.40 0.53
C GLU A 297 19.82 25.54 -0.92
N HIS A 298 21.06 25.99 -1.11
CA HIS A 298 21.68 26.18 -2.43
C HIS A 298 22.44 24.95 -2.96
N ASP A 299 22.30 23.78 -2.32
CA ASP A 299 22.88 22.54 -2.86
C ASP A 299 22.19 22.17 -4.18
N GLU A 300 22.97 21.90 -5.24
CA GLU A 300 22.46 21.60 -6.59
C GLU A 300 21.47 20.42 -6.60
N ASN A 301 21.71 19.39 -5.79
CA ASN A 301 20.81 18.25 -5.70
C ASN A 301 19.57 18.60 -4.88
N PHE A 302 19.72 19.40 -3.82
CA PHE A 302 18.58 19.84 -3.03
C PHE A 302 17.66 20.79 -3.80
N ALA A 303 18.20 21.58 -4.73
CA ALA A 303 17.41 22.42 -5.64
C ALA A 303 16.42 21.60 -6.51
N LEU A 304 16.65 20.30 -6.70
CA LEU A 304 15.74 19.38 -7.37
C LEU A 304 14.72 18.73 -6.41
N VAL A 305 15.11 18.50 -5.15
CA VAL A 305 14.24 17.87 -4.13
C VAL A 305 13.28 18.87 -3.50
N LEU A 306 13.75 20.09 -3.21
CA LEU A 306 12.99 21.12 -2.50
C LEU A 306 11.69 21.53 -3.22
N PRO A 307 11.64 21.72 -4.55
CA PRO A 307 10.39 22.02 -5.24
C PRO A 307 9.33 20.93 -5.06
N GLU A 308 9.74 19.67 -5.01
CA GLU A 308 8.82 18.55 -4.80
C GLU A 308 8.27 18.51 -3.39
N ILE A 309 9.11 18.76 -2.37
CA ILE A 309 8.63 18.93 -0.99
C ILE A 309 7.64 20.09 -0.91
N ARG A 310 7.98 21.26 -1.46
CA ARG A 310 7.11 22.45 -1.45
C ARG A 310 5.76 22.17 -2.12
N ARG A 311 5.77 21.52 -3.29
CA ARG A 311 4.56 21.15 -4.02
C ARG A 311 3.66 20.24 -3.19
N ILE A 312 4.21 19.21 -2.54
CA ILE A 312 3.42 18.30 -1.68
C ILE A 312 2.93 19.05 -0.43
N VAL A 313 3.71 19.94 0.17
CA VAL A 313 3.26 20.78 1.30
C VAL A 313 2.08 21.67 0.91
N ILE A 314 2.10 22.26 -0.29
CA ILE A 314 1.04 23.17 -0.77
C ILE A 314 -0.24 22.41 -1.12
N HIS A 315 -0.14 21.30 -1.87
CA HIS A 315 -1.32 20.60 -2.41
C HIS A 315 -1.79 19.42 -1.56
N GLY A 316 -0.92 18.87 -0.72
CA GLY A 316 -1.18 17.73 0.14
C GLY A 316 -2.39 17.89 1.07
N PRO A 317 -2.58 19.03 1.75
CA PRO A 317 -3.75 19.26 2.60
C PRO A 317 -5.08 19.05 1.88
N SER A 318 -5.23 19.55 0.66
CA SER A 318 -6.45 19.39 -0.13
C SER A 318 -6.68 17.92 -0.51
N ILE A 319 -5.63 17.21 -0.92
CA ILE A 319 -5.69 15.79 -1.29
C ILE A 319 -6.11 14.94 -0.08
N VAL A 320 -5.51 15.20 1.08
CA VAL A 320 -5.84 14.48 2.33
C VAL A 320 -7.26 14.79 2.77
N ALA A 321 -7.66 16.07 2.76
CA ALA A 321 -9.02 16.47 3.08
C ALA A 321 -10.05 15.81 2.15
N GLU A 322 -9.77 15.70 0.84
CA GLU A 322 -10.63 15.00 -0.11
C GLU A 322 -10.73 13.50 0.20
N ARG A 323 -9.61 12.85 0.57
CA ARG A 323 -9.61 11.44 0.96
C ARG A 323 -10.40 11.18 2.24
N PHE A 324 -10.28 12.05 3.25
CA PHE A 324 -11.09 11.95 4.46
C PHE A 324 -12.55 12.30 4.20
N ARG A 325 -12.85 13.30 3.37
CA ARG A 325 -14.22 13.54 2.89
C ARG A 325 -14.76 12.33 2.13
N ALA A 326 -13.97 11.65 1.32
CA ALA A 326 -14.37 10.44 0.62
C ALA A 326 -14.49 9.24 1.56
N LYS A 327 -13.83 9.26 2.73
CA LYS A 327 -13.95 8.27 3.82
C LYS A 327 -15.22 8.51 4.66
N ASP A 328 -15.52 9.76 4.98
CA ASP A 328 -16.68 10.17 5.79
C ASP A 328 -17.94 10.24 4.91
N ASN A 329 -17.80 10.65 3.66
CA ASN A 329 -18.74 10.43 2.56
C ASN A 329 -18.42 9.08 1.87
N ILE A 330 -18.14 8.03 2.64
CA ILE A 330 -18.56 6.69 2.21
C ILE A 330 -20.03 6.58 2.63
N PRO A 331 -21.03 6.98 1.80
CA PRO A 331 -22.08 6.00 1.61
C PRO A 331 -21.32 4.77 1.11
N THR A 332 -21.55 3.61 1.74
CA THR A 332 -21.25 2.31 1.12
C THR A 332 -21.35 2.47 -0.37
N ARG A 333 -20.24 2.35 -1.11
CA ARG A 333 -20.17 2.71 -2.55
C ARG A 333 -21.45 2.19 -3.20
N LEU A 334 -22.42 3.08 -3.45
CA LEU A 334 -23.70 2.72 -4.01
C LEU A 334 -23.40 2.50 -5.48
N GLY A 335 -23.20 1.25 -5.84
CA GLY A 335 -22.75 0.87 -7.17
C GLY A 335 -21.96 -0.43 -7.19
N ASN A 336 -22.29 -1.25 -8.18
CA ASN A 336 -21.61 -2.51 -8.44
C ASN A 336 -20.19 -2.28 -8.98
N VAL A 337 -19.20 -2.89 -8.33
CA VAL A 337 -17.79 -2.89 -8.76
C VAL A 337 -17.43 -4.25 -9.36
N HIS A 338 -17.97 -5.33 -8.80
CA HIS A 338 -17.72 -6.68 -9.25
C HIS A 338 -18.99 -7.29 -9.84
N TRP A 339 -18.95 -7.57 -11.15
CA TRP A 339 -20.01 -8.27 -11.87
C TRP A 339 -19.46 -9.57 -12.45
N MET A 340 -19.66 -10.68 -11.74
CA MET A 340 -19.26 -12.02 -12.17
C MET A 340 -20.52 -12.86 -12.40
N VAL A 341 -21.31 -12.46 -13.39
CA VAL A 341 -22.56 -13.13 -13.78
C VAL A 341 -22.39 -13.67 -15.21
N PRO A 342 -22.63 -14.97 -15.46
CA PRO A 342 -22.17 -15.64 -16.69
C PRO A 342 -22.97 -15.25 -17.94
N ARG A 343 -24.15 -14.66 -17.79
CA ARG A 343 -25.04 -14.32 -18.91
C ARG A 343 -25.92 -13.10 -18.60
N SER A 344 -26.37 -12.42 -19.64
CA SER A 344 -27.30 -11.30 -19.54
C SER A 344 -28.73 -11.78 -19.28
N THR A 345 -29.59 -10.88 -18.81
CA THR A 345 -31.01 -11.18 -18.62
C THR A 345 -31.72 -11.49 -19.93
N ASN A 346 -32.56 -12.52 -19.93
CA ASN A 346 -33.41 -12.84 -21.07
C ASN A 346 -34.49 -11.74 -21.28
N THR A 347 -34.57 -11.20 -22.50
CA THR A 347 -35.58 -10.20 -22.88
C THR A 347 -37.00 -10.76 -22.91
N LEU A 348 -37.14 -12.08 -23.03
CA LEU A 348 -38.43 -12.79 -23.00
C LEU A 348 -38.91 -13.11 -21.58
N PHE A 349 -38.14 -12.78 -20.52
CA PHE A 349 -38.57 -13.01 -19.13
C PHE A 349 -39.94 -12.38 -18.88
N THR A 350 -40.88 -13.18 -18.36
CA THR A 350 -42.30 -12.79 -18.24
C THR A 350 -42.88 -13.24 -16.90
N GLY A 351 -43.68 -12.37 -16.29
CA GLY A 351 -44.35 -12.62 -15.01
C GLY A 351 -43.42 -12.67 -13.80
N ARG A 352 -43.90 -13.33 -12.73
CA ARG A 352 -43.19 -13.56 -11.45
C ARG A 352 -42.87 -12.30 -10.63
N ASP A 353 -43.49 -11.15 -10.89
CA ASP A 353 -43.17 -9.89 -10.19
C ASP A 353 -43.31 -10.00 -8.66
N LYS A 354 -44.37 -10.66 -8.18
CA LYS A 354 -44.57 -10.91 -6.74
C LYS A 354 -43.44 -11.72 -6.11
N LEU A 355 -42.94 -12.72 -6.85
CA LEU A 355 -41.83 -13.55 -6.40
C LEU A 355 -40.51 -12.76 -6.40
N LEU A 356 -40.23 -12.01 -7.47
CA LEU A 356 -39.06 -11.13 -7.56
C LEU A 356 -39.02 -10.15 -6.38
N LEU A 357 -40.14 -9.48 -6.08
CA LEU A 357 -40.24 -8.56 -4.95
C LEU A 357 -40.01 -9.25 -3.60
N ARG A 358 -40.52 -10.47 -3.41
CA ARG A 358 -40.28 -11.27 -2.20
C ARG A 358 -38.80 -11.60 -2.04
N ILE A 359 -38.16 -12.04 -3.12
CA ILE A 359 -36.72 -12.36 -3.12
C ILE A 359 -35.93 -11.10 -2.78
N GLN A 360 -36.17 -9.99 -3.48
CA GLN A 360 -35.47 -8.72 -3.27
C GLN A 360 -35.56 -8.28 -1.80
N LYS A 361 -36.75 -8.33 -1.19
CA LYS A 361 -36.94 -8.01 0.23
C LYS A 361 -36.18 -8.96 1.16
N ALA A 362 -36.12 -10.25 0.83
CA ALA A 362 -35.47 -11.25 1.67
C ALA A 362 -33.93 -11.12 1.64
N ILE A 363 -33.36 -10.70 0.50
CA ILE A 363 -31.91 -10.60 0.30
C ILE A 363 -31.37 -9.18 0.43
N TYR A 364 -32.24 -8.18 0.60
CA TYR A 364 -31.81 -6.80 0.83
C TYR A 364 -31.03 -6.69 2.14
N CYS A 365 -29.82 -6.14 2.05
CA CYS A 365 -28.94 -5.87 3.19
C CYS A 365 -28.81 -4.35 3.34
N ASP A 366 -29.31 -3.80 4.46
CA ASP A 366 -29.12 -2.39 4.77
C ASP A 366 -27.65 -2.15 5.10
N PRO A 367 -26.93 -1.31 4.32
CA PRO A 367 -25.53 -1.03 4.58
C PRO A 367 -25.26 -0.33 5.92
N THR A 368 -26.27 0.31 6.49
CA THR A 368 -26.18 1.06 7.76
C THR A 368 -26.51 0.22 8.99
N SER A 369 -27.13 -0.95 8.78
CA SER A 369 -27.54 -1.87 9.83
C SER A 369 -27.15 -3.31 9.45
N PRO A 370 -25.99 -3.80 9.90
CA PRO A 370 -25.55 -5.16 9.57
C PRO A 370 -26.58 -6.19 10.08
N PRO A 371 -26.92 -7.20 9.28
CA PRO A 371 -27.95 -8.16 9.68
C PRO A 371 -27.42 -9.15 10.72
N ASP A 372 -28.26 -9.52 11.69
CA ASP A 372 -27.96 -10.50 12.74
C ASP A 372 -27.66 -11.90 12.19
N LYS A 373 -28.18 -12.22 11.00
CA LYS A 373 -27.97 -13.50 10.29
C LYS A 373 -27.75 -13.26 8.81
N GLN A 374 -26.94 -14.10 8.18
CA GLN A 374 -26.73 -14.09 6.74
C GLN A 374 -28.06 -14.27 6.01
N LYS A 375 -28.37 -13.36 5.08
CA LYS A 375 -29.59 -13.41 4.29
C LYS A 375 -29.46 -14.51 3.23
N ARG A 376 -30.50 -15.33 3.09
CA ARG A 376 -30.50 -16.46 2.14
C ARG A 376 -31.84 -16.59 1.45
N PHE A 377 -31.84 -17.00 0.20
CA PHE A 377 -33.04 -17.39 -0.53
C PHE A 377 -32.81 -18.65 -1.35
N VAL A 378 -33.64 -19.67 -1.18
CA VAL A 378 -33.53 -20.94 -1.94
C VAL A 378 -34.70 -21.06 -2.92
N ILE A 379 -34.39 -21.35 -4.18
CA ILE A 379 -35.38 -21.61 -5.23
C ILE A 379 -35.26 -23.07 -5.66
N THR A 380 -36.30 -23.87 -5.43
CA THR A 380 -36.38 -25.26 -5.90
C THR A 380 -37.38 -25.40 -7.05
N GLY A 381 -37.33 -26.50 -7.81
CA GLY A 381 -38.27 -26.75 -8.91
C GLY A 381 -37.67 -27.61 -10.02
N MET A 382 -38.49 -28.07 -10.95
CA MET A 382 -38.01 -28.95 -12.03
C MET A 382 -37.05 -28.23 -12.99
N GLY A 383 -36.33 -29.01 -13.80
CA GLY A 383 -35.53 -28.48 -14.91
C GLY A 383 -36.40 -27.66 -15.87
N GLY A 384 -35.87 -26.55 -16.39
CA GLY A 384 -36.59 -25.71 -17.37
C GLY A 384 -37.60 -24.72 -16.81
N GLN A 385 -37.92 -24.73 -15.50
CA GLN A 385 -38.88 -23.79 -14.89
C GLN A 385 -38.35 -22.36 -14.65
N GLY A 386 -37.11 -22.07 -15.05
CA GLY A 386 -36.56 -20.70 -14.98
C GLY A 386 -35.93 -20.29 -13.64
N LYS A 387 -35.52 -21.23 -12.77
CA LYS A 387 -34.82 -20.93 -11.50
C LYS A 387 -33.62 -20.00 -11.69
N SER A 388 -32.71 -20.36 -12.58
CA SER A 388 -31.52 -19.57 -12.88
C SER A 388 -31.87 -18.25 -13.58
N GLU A 389 -32.96 -18.19 -14.36
CA GLU A 389 -33.45 -16.94 -14.96
C GLU A 389 -33.97 -15.97 -13.90
N ILE A 390 -34.61 -16.46 -12.84
CA ILE A 390 -35.06 -15.64 -11.71
C ILE A 390 -33.85 -15.05 -10.97
N CYS A 391 -32.83 -15.86 -10.67
CA CYS A 391 -31.59 -15.36 -10.05
C CYS A 391 -30.93 -14.26 -10.90
N LEU A 392 -30.84 -14.45 -12.22
CA LEU A 392 -30.32 -13.44 -13.14
C LEU A 392 -31.14 -12.14 -13.13
N LYS A 393 -32.48 -12.26 -13.13
CA LYS A 393 -33.37 -11.11 -13.11
C LYS A 393 -33.22 -10.32 -11.81
N VAL A 394 -33.16 -11.00 -10.67
CA VAL A 394 -32.92 -10.40 -9.35
C VAL A 394 -31.54 -9.73 -9.30
N ALA A 395 -30.48 -10.43 -9.71
CA ALA A 395 -29.13 -9.90 -9.75
C ALA A 395 -29.04 -8.61 -10.58
N SER A 396 -29.70 -8.58 -11.74
CA SER A 396 -29.74 -7.40 -12.61
C SER A 396 -30.54 -6.25 -12.00
N GLN A 397 -31.70 -6.51 -11.39
CA GLN A 397 -32.53 -5.49 -10.75
C GLN A 397 -31.89 -4.89 -9.50
N MET A 398 -31.12 -5.70 -8.75
CA MET A 398 -30.43 -5.27 -7.53
C MET A 398 -28.95 -4.98 -7.75
N GLN A 399 -28.48 -4.88 -9.00
CA GLN A 399 -27.05 -4.74 -9.29
C GLN A 399 -26.40 -3.63 -8.47
N LYS A 400 -27.04 -2.45 -8.39
CA LYS A 400 -26.50 -1.27 -7.70
C LYS A 400 -26.52 -1.38 -6.16
N GLU A 401 -27.30 -2.30 -5.61
CA GLU A 401 -27.43 -2.52 -4.16
C GLU A 401 -26.25 -3.35 -3.59
N PHE A 402 -25.56 -4.09 -4.47
CA PHE A 402 -24.43 -4.93 -4.09
C PHE A 402 -23.14 -4.42 -4.72
N TRP A 403 -22.12 -4.22 -3.88
CA TRP A 403 -20.76 -3.93 -4.35
C TRP A 403 -20.22 -5.04 -5.26
N GLY A 404 -20.57 -6.30 -4.98
CA GLY A 404 -20.19 -7.43 -5.81
C GLY A 404 -21.33 -8.43 -6.01
N VAL A 405 -21.50 -8.92 -7.23
CA VAL A 405 -22.38 -10.05 -7.55
C VAL A 405 -21.52 -11.16 -8.14
N PHE A 406 -21.57 -12.33 -7.50
CA PHE A 406 -20.74 -13.48 -7.81
C PHE A 406 -21.62 -14.69 -8.09
N TRP A 407 -21.38 -15.36 -9.22
CA TRP A 407 -22.09 -16.56 -9.62
C TRP A 407 -21.15 -17.76 -9.55
N VAL A 408 -21.62 -18.84 -8.92
CA VAL A 408 -20.92 -20.11 -8.83
C VAL A 408 -21.84 -21.25 -9.26
N ASN A 409 -21.42 -22.03 -10.24
CA ASN A 409 -22.06 -23.28 -10.63
C ASN A 409 -21.58 -24.42 -9.71
N VAL A 410 -22.51 -24.93 -8.90
CA VAL A 410 -22.23 -25.96 -7.87
C VAL A 410 -22.69 -27.36 -8.27
N ASP A 411 -22.89 -27.60 -9.58
CA ASP A 411 -23.19 -28.93 -10.14
C ASP A 411 -22.07 -29.95 -9.85
N LYS A 412 -20.80 -29.48 -9.87
CA LYS A 412 -19.61 -30.31 -9.61
C LYS A 412 -18.64 -29.58 -8.69
N GLU A 413 -18.05 -30.31 -7.74
CA GLU A 413 -17.09 -29.76 -6.77
C GLU A 413 -15.89 -29.07 -7.44
N ALA A 414 -15.30 -29.69 -8.47
CA ALA A 414 -14.16 -29.10 -9.19
C ALA A 414 -14.52 -27.78 -9.92
N THR A 415 -15.76 -27.65 -10.40
CA THR A 415 -16.25 -26.40 -11.03
C THR A 415 -16.47 -25.33 -9.98
N ALA A 416 -17.14 -25.69 -8.88
CA ALA A 416 -17.33 -24.78 -7.75
C ALA A 416 -15.99 -24.27 -7.20
N GLU A 417 -15.01 -25.15 -7.02
CA GLU A 417 -13.68 -24.80 -6.52
C GLU A 417 -12.97 -23.79 -7.43
N SER A 418 -12.92 -24.06 -8.73
CA SER A 418 -12.33 -23.15 -9.71
C SER A 418 -13.00 -21.77 -9.70
N GLU A 419 -14.34 -21.72 -9.61
CA GLU A 419 -15.09 -20.47 -9.63
C GLU A 419 -14.98 -19.68 -8.32
N PHE A 420 -14.94 -20.35 -7.16
CA PHE A 420 -14.65 -19.69 -5.88
C PHE A 420 -13.24 -19.10 -5.86
N ILE A 421 -12.23 -19.84 -6.33
CA ILE A 421 -10.86 -19.33 -6.46
C ILE A 421 -10.82 -18.12 -7.41
N ALA A 422 -11.58 -18.15 -8.51
CA ALA A 422 -11.68 -17.03 -9.42
C ALA A 422 -12.29 -15.77 -8.75
N ILE A 423 -13.27 -15.93 -7.85
CA ILE A 423 -13.82 -14.83 -7.05
C ILE A 423 -12.73 -14.24 -6.16
N ALA A 424 -12.02 -15.05 -5.38
CA ALA A 424 -10.95 -14.56 -4.50
C ALA A 424 -9.88 -13.78 -5.29
N LYS A 425 -9.44 -14.34 -6.43
CA LYS A 425 -8.49 -13.69 -7.34
C LYS A 425 -9.03 -12.36 -7.88
N ARG A 426 -10.31 -12.29 -8.25
CA ARG A 426 -10.95 -11.05 -8.72
C ARG A 426 -11.00 -9.98 -7.64
N LEU A 427 -11.07 -10.39 -6.38
CA LEU A 427 -11.05 -9.50 -5.21
C LEU A 427 -9.62 -9.12 -4.78
N GLY A 428 -8.60 -9.61 -5.47
CA GLY A 428 -7.19 -9.30 -5.18
C GLY A 428 -6.55 -10.20 -4.12
N TYR A 429 -7.16 -11.34 -3.81
CA TYR A 429 -6.65 -12.31 -2.85
C TYR A 429 -6.16 -13.58 -3.56
N SER A 430 -5.14 -14.23 -2.99
CA SER A 430 -4.73 -15.58 -3.41
C SER A 430 -5.51 -16.60 -2.58
N ALA A 431 -6.16 -17.55 -3.26
CA ALA A 431 -6.82 -18.69 -2.64
C ALA A 431 -6.52 -19.94 -3.48
N GLU A 432 -6.21 -21.05 -2.82
CA GLU A 432 -5.98 -22.35 -3.46
C GLU A 432 -7.14 -23.31 -3.27
N ARG A 433 -8.01 -23.05 -2.28
CA ARG A 433 -9.15 -23.90 -1.92
C ARG A 433 -10.39 -23.07 -1.59
N VAL A 434 -11.56 -23.69 -1.68
CA VAL A 434 -12.86 -23.07 -1.40
C VAL A 434 -12.94 -22.37 -0.02
N PRO A 435 -12.48 -22.95 1.10
CA PRO A 435 -12.59 -22.27 2.40
C PRO A 435 -11.87 -20.92 2.46
N GLU A 436 -10.72 -20.80 1.79
CA GLU A 436 -9.95 -19.55 1.71
C GLU A 436 -10.72 -18.50 0.91
N ALA A 437 -11.35 -18.88 -0.20
CA ALA A 437 -12.19 -17.98 -0.98
C ALA A 437 -13.45 -17.53 -0.21
N LEU A 438 -14.05 -18.42 0.58
CA LEU A 438 -15.20 -18.09 1.44
C LEU A 438 -14.80 -17.15 2.58
N GLU A 439 -13.60 -17.27 3.12
CA GLU A 439 -13.07 -16.36 4.14
C GLU A 439 -12.95 -14.92 3.62
N VAL A 440 -12.57 -14.74 2.35
CA VAL A 440 -12.56 -13.42 1.69
C VAL A 440 -13.96 -12.81 1.67
N LEU A 441 -14.99 -13.57 1.29
CA LEU A 441 -16.37 -13.09 1.30
C LEU A 441 -16.87 -12.84 2.74
N ALA A 442 -16.52 -13.72 3.68
CA ALA A 442 -16.94 -13.63 5.07
C ALA A 442 -16.36 -12.40 5.79
N SER A 443 -15.12 -12.03 5.47
CA SER A 443 -14.41 -10.88 6.06
C SER A 443 -14.69 -9.56 5.32
N SER A 444 -15.39 -9.60 4.19
CA SER A 444 -15.72 -8.39 3.42
C SER A 444 -16.66 -7.46 4.19
N LYS A 445 -16.30 -6.17 4.24
CA LYS A 445 -17.14 -5.10 4.78
C LYS A 445 -18.15 -4.54 3.77
N GLN A 446 -18.02 -4.92 2.51
CA GLN A 446 -18.90 -4.45 1.44
C GLN A 446 -20.06 -5.43 1.24
N THR A 447 -21.22 -4.93 0.80
CA THR A 447 -22.37 -5.79 0.49
C THR A 447 -22.13 -6.62 -0.75
N TRP A 448 -22.36 -7.94 -0.68
CA TRP A 448 -22.20 -8.82 -1.82
C TRP A 448 -23.38 -9.78 -1.96
N LEU A 449 -23.61 -10.24 -3.19
CA LEU A 449 -24.57 -11.29 -3.53
C LEU A 449 -23.82 -12.48 -4.11
N LEU A 450 -23.94 -13.64 -3.48
CA LEU A 450 -23.42 -14.91 -3.98
C LEU A 450 -24.58 -15.77 -4.51
N ILE A 451 -24.48 -16.23 -5.75
CA ILE A 451 -25.48 -17.09 -6.39
C ILE A 451 -24.87 -18.47 -6.57
N LEU A 452 -25.43 -19.47 -5.90
CA LEU A 452 -25.09 -20.89 -6.01
C LEU A 452 -26.10 -21.57 -6.94
N ASP A 453 -25.72 -21.79 -8.19
CA ASP A 453 -26.60 -22.34 -9.23
C ASP A 453 -26.38 -23.85 -9.42
N ASN A 454 -27.45 -24.62 -9.68
CA ASN A 454 -27.43 -26.07 -9.91
C ASN A 454 -26.96 -26.90 -8.70
N ALA A 455 -27.47 -26.60 -7.50
CA ALA A 455 -27.26 -27.41 -6.31
C ALA A 455 -28.10 -28.72 -6.36
N ASP A 456 -27.87 -29.55 -7.37
CA ASP A 456 -28.74 -30.67 -7.76
C ASP A 456 -28.33 -32.04 -7.20
N ASN A 457 -27.20 -32.15 -6.47
CA ASN A 457 -26.74 -33.41 -5.87
C ASN A 457 -27.38 -33.61 -4.48
N PRO A 458 -28.29 -34.59 -4.30
CA PRO A 458 -28.99 -34.79 -3.03
C PRO A 458 -28.09 -35.33 -1.91
N ASN A 459 -26.93 -35.91 -2.26
CA ASN A 459 -26.00 -36.49 -1.30
C ASN A 459 -24.90 -35.53 -0.87
N PHE A 460 -24.85 -34.32 -1.43
CA PHE A 460 -23.85 -33.32 -1.12
C PHE A 460 -24.39 -32.29 -0.13
N ASP A 461 -23.61 -31.98 0.92
CA ASP A 461 -23.97 -30.91 1.83
C ASP A 461 -23.42 -29.57 1.36
N TYR A 462 -24.27 -28.80 0.69
CA TYR A 462 -23.94 -27.46 0.21
C TYR A 462 -23.65 -26.44 1.31
N GLN A 463 -23.83 -26.78 2.61
CA GLN A 463 -23.45 -25.89 3.72
C GLN A 463 -21.98 -25.43 3.62
N VAL A 464 -21.12 -26.26 3.04
CA VAL A 464 -19.69 -25.97 2.82
C VAL A 464 -19.43 -24.76 1.91
N TYR A 465 -20.42 -24.31 1.13
CA TYR A 465 -20.31 -23.16 0.20
C TYR A 465 -20.89 -21.86 0.73
N PHE A 466 -21.37 -21.82 1.98
CA PHE A 466 -21.89 -20.60 2.57
C PHE A 466 -20.80 -19.87 3.36
N PRO A 467 -20.48 -18.61 3.02
CA PRO A 467 -19.57 -17.80 3.83
C PRO A 467 -20.11 -17.64 5.25
N SER A 468 -19.23 -17.53 6.25
CA SER A 468 -19.65 -17.32 7.64
C SER A 468 -20.06 -15.89 7.96
N GLY A 469 -19.73 -14.92 7.11
CA GLY A 469 -20.05 -13.49 7.30
C GLY A 469 -21.50 -13.12 6.96
N THR A 470 -21.99 -12.03 7.57
CA THR A 470 -23.39 -11.57 7.43
C THR A 470 -23.56 -10.36 6.51
N ASN A 471 -22.48 -9.73 6.05
CA ASN A 471 -22.54 -8.51 5.23
C ASN A 471 -23.06 -8.74 3.80
N GLY A 472 -23.32 -9.98 3.40
CA GLY A 472 -23.85 -10.33 2.09
C GLY A 472 -25.05 -11.27 2.14
N ALA A 473 -25.59 -11.54 0.96
CA ALA A 473 -26.71 -12.45 0.76
C ALA A 473 -26.34 -13.62 -0.15
N VAL A 474 -27.00 -14.76 0.05
CA VAL A 474 -26.83 -15.96 -0.78
C VAL A 474 -28.15 -16.34 -1.44
N MET A 475 -28.14 -16.54 -2.76
CA MET A 475 -29.24 -17.17 -3.49
C MET A 475 -28.80 -18.56 -3.96
N MET A 476 -29.70 -19.54 -3.89
CA MET A 476 -29.41 -20.92 -4.34
C MET A 476 -30.52 -21.44 -5.26
N THR A 477 -30.15 -22.12 -6.34
CA THR A 477 -31.09 -22.86 -7.19
C THR A 477 -30.86 -24.38 -7.07
N SER A 478 -31.94 -25.16 -7.07
CA SER A 478 -31.85 -26.62 -7.03
C SER A 478 -33.08 -27.31 -7.63
N ARG A 479 -32.93 -28.56 -8.08
CA ARG A 479 -34.02 -29.50 -8.38
C ARG A 479 -34.42 -30.35 -7.17
N VAL A 480 -33.57 -30.40 -6.15
CA VAL A 480 -33.76 -31.17 -4.92
C VAL A 480 -34.61 -30.35 -3.95
N ALA A 481 -35.82 -30.81 -3.64
CA ALA A 481 -36.77 -30.08 -2.81
C ALA A 481 -36.25 -29.85 -1.38
N GLU A 482 -35.42 -30.77 -0.89
CA GLU A 482 -34.79 -30.77 0.43
C GLU A 482 -33.82 -29.62 0.62
N CYS A 483 -33.28 -29.01 -0.46
CA CYS A 483 -32.41 -27.83 -0.39
C CYS A 483 -33.09 -26.63 0.27
N LYS A 484 -34.44 -26.61 0.37
CA LYS A 484 -35.16 -25.61 1.18
C LYS A 484 -34.67 -25.52 2.62
N ARG A 485 -34.06 -26.59 3.16
CA ARG A 485 -33.45 -26.63 4.50
C ARG A 485 -32.37 -25.56 4.72
N TYR A 486 -31.71 -25.09 3.66
CA TYR A 486 -30.66 -24.06 3.75
C TYR A 486 -31.22 -22.65 3.98
N SER A 487 -32.53 -22.45 3.79
CA SER A 487 -33.24 -21.21 4.13
C SER A 487 -34.73 -21.51 4.45
N PRO A 488 -35.04 -22.03 5.65
CA PRO A 488 -36.40 -22.44 6.01
C PRO A 488 -37.42 -21.30 5.96
N ASP A 489 -36.98 -20.08 6.30
CA ASP A 489 -37.83 -18.88 6.37
C ASP A 489 -37.98 -18.16 5.01
N ALA A 490 -37.10 -18.45 4.05
CA ALA A 490 -37.03 -17.74 2.77
C ALA A 490 -36.65 -18.70 1.64
N ASN A 491 -37.67 -19.40 1.14
CA ASN A 491 -37.55 -20.31 0.00
C ASN A 491 -38.82 -20.26 -0.88
N GLU A 492 -38.69 -20.74 -2.11
CA GLU A 492 -39.80 -20.92 -3.04
C GLU A 492 -39.61 -22.20 -3.86
N ALA A 493 -40.63 -23.06 -3.89
CA ALA A 493 -40.72 -24.13 -4.88
C ALA A 493 -41.44 -23.59 -6.11
N LEU A 494 -40.74 -23.50 -7.24
CA LEU A 494 -41.32 -23.00 -8.47
C LEU A 494 -42.37 -23.97 -9.02
N GLU A 495 -43.48 -23.38 -9.41
CA GLU A 495 -44.54 -24.03 -10.17
C GLU A 495 -44.53 -23.55 -11.63
N GLY A 496 -45.49 -24.00 -12.44
CA GLY A 496 -45.71 -23.45 -13.77
C GLY A 496 -45.97 -21.94 -13.76
N LEU A 497 -45.80 -21.29 -14.91
CA LEU A 497 -46.28 -19.92 -15.09
C LEU A 497 -47.80 -19.90 -15.02
N GLN A 498 -48.36 -18.78 -14.57
CA GLN A 498 -49.80 -18.56 -14.66
C GLN A 498 -50.22 -18.51 -16.14
N GLU A 499 -51.48 -18.80 -16.43
CA GLU A 499 -51.97 -18.92 -17.80
C GLU A 499 -51.71 -17.65 -18.63
N GLU A 500 -51.97 -16.48 -18.04
CA GLU A 500 -51.75 -15.19 -18.69
C GLU A 500 -50.27 -14.91 -18.97
N ASP A 501 -49.39 -15.13 -17.99
CA ASP A 501 -47.93 -15.01 -18.17
C ASP A 501 -47.41 -16.00 -19.23
N SER A 502 -48.02 -17.19 -19.32
CA SER A 502 -47.67 -18.22 -20.31
C SER A 502 -48.08 -17.82 -21.73
N LYS A 503 -49.29 -17.25 -21.90
CA LYS A 503 -49.77 -16.69 -23.17
C LYS A 503 -48.88 -15.53 -23.61
N GLU A 504 -48.52 -14.64 -22.69
CA GLU A 504 -47.62 -13.51 -22.97
C GLU A 504 -46.23 -13.99 -23.40
N LEU A 505 -45.63 -14.94 -22.66
CA LEU A 505 -44.33 -15.52 -23.01
C LEU A 505 -44.36 -16.15 -24.41
N LEU A 506 -45.42 -16.90 -24.74
CA LEU A 506 -45.57 -17.53 -26.05
C LEU A 506 -45.68 -16.49 -27.17
N ARG A 507 -46.48 -15.43 -26.98
CA ARG A 507 -46.63 -14.34 -27.96
C ARG A 507 -45.31 -13.60 -28.20
N LYS A 508 -44.56 -13.30 -27.13
CA LYS A 508 -43.22 -12.71 -27.23
C LYS A 508 -42.25 -13.61 -27.98
N ALA A 509 -42.20 -14.90 -27.63
CA ALA A 509 -41.31 -15.87 -28.27
C ALA A 509 -41.65 -16.11 -29.75
N ALA A 510 -42.92 -16.01 -30.13
CA ALA A 510 -43.40 -16.10 -31.51
C ALA A 510 -43.19 -14.81 -32.33
N GLY A 511 -42.66 -13.73 -31.72
CA GLY A 511 -42.44 -12.45 -32.40
C GLY A 511 -43.72 -11.71 -32.76
N ILE A 512 -44.84 -12.01 -32.09
CA ILE A 512 -46.13 -11.35 -32.36
C ILE A 512 -46.10 -9.92 -31.78
N PRO A 513 -46.32 -8.87 -32.59
CA PRO A 513 -46.32 -7.49 -32.10
C PRO A 513 -47.30 -7.27 -30.95
N GLN A 514 -46.88 -6.52 -29.93
CA GLN A 514 -47.68 -6.29 -28.73
C GLN A 514 -49.04 -5.61 -29.03
N GLU A 515 -49.06 -4.78 -30.08
CA GLU A 515 -50.26 -4.09 -30.57
C GLU A 515 -51.37 -5.04 -31.02
N THR A 516 -51.02 -6.26 -31.48
CA THR A 516 -52.00 -7.25 -31.95
C THR A 516 -52.47 -8.18 -30.84
N TRP A 517 -52.06 -8.00 -29.58
CA TRP A 517 -52.42 -8.94 -28.51
C TRP A 517 -53.89 -8.87 -28.08
N LEU A 518 -54.54 -7.72 -28.29
CA LEU A 518 -55.97 -7.47 -28.00
C LEU A 518 -56.91 -8.07 -29.07
N SER A 519 -56.41 -8.43 -30.25
CA SER A 519 -57.23 -9.04 -31.31
C SER A 519 -57.36 -10.56 -31.19
N TYR A 520 -56.70 -11.17 -30.19
CA TYR A 520 -56.67 -12.62 -29.95
C TYR A 520 -57.09 -13.00 -28.51
N SER A 521 -57.77 -12.10 -27.80
CA SER A 521 -58.31 -12.31 -26.44
C SER A 521 -59.70 -12.93 -26.45
#